data_AF-A0A0M3JAD2-F1
#
_entry.id   AF-A0A0M3JAD2-F1
#
_cell.length_a   1.000
_cell.length_b   1.000
_cell.length_c   1.000
_cell.angle_alpha   90.00
_cell.angle_beta   90.00
_cell.angle_gamma   90.00
#
_symmetry.space_group_name_H-M   'P 1'
#
loop_
_entity.id
_entity.type
_entity.pdbx_description
1 polymer ?
#
loop_
_entity_poly.entity_id
_entity_poly.type
_entity_poly.pdbx_seq_one_letter_code
_entity_poly.pdbx_strand_id
1 'polypeptide(L)'
;ETYELRNAKFDVVDVTRFVESTFQIQKLISSGIDNLIRGLLSQPARLPQRITTQVTELLGGGMLDMASINIMRGRDHAFPTYNHYRKFCGLQPITSFDDVSLYGIVRAIFNFVRQDKSMRF
;
A
#
# COMPACT_ATOMS: atom_id res chain seq x y z
N GLU A 1 -12.76 1.07 3.32
CA GLU A 1 -12.34 2.08 2.33
C GLU A 1 -12.98 1.77 0.99
N THR A 2 -13.46 2.78 0.28
CA THR A 2 -14.31 2.63 -0.91
C THR A 2 -13.83 3.52 -2.06
N TYR A 3 -14.18 3.14 -3.27
CA TYR A 3 -13.95 3.85 -4.53
C TYR A 3 -15.29 4.15 -5.17
N GLU A 4 -15.46 5.36 -5.68
CA GLU A 4 -16.72 5.84 -6.22
C GLU A 4 -16.79 5.57 -7.72
N LEU A 5 -17.91 5.05 -8.21
CA LEU A 5 -18.22 4.94 -9.62
C LEU A 5 -19.09 6.13 -10.02
N ARG A 6 -18.74 6.81 -11.12
CA ARG A 6 -19.39 8.05 -11.53
C ARG A 6 -19.97 8.00 -12.93
N ASN A 7 -21.19 8.49 -13.11
CA ASN A 7 -21.82 8.56 -14.43
C ASN A 7 -21.22 9.69 -15.31
N ALA A 8 -21.77 9.89 -16.50
CA ALA A 8 -21.34 10.94 -17.44
C ALA A 8 -21.49 12.39 -16.91
N LYS A 9 -22.36 12.61 -15.91
CA LYS A 9 -22.54 13.90 -15.22
C LYS A 9 -21.62 14.05 -14.01
N PHE A 10 -20.75 13.07 -13.76
CA PHE A 10 -19.92 12.96 -12.56
C PHE A 10 -20.71 12.77 -11.25
N ASP A 11 -21.97 12.36 -11.30
CA ASP A 11 -22.70 11.97 -10.10
C ASP A 11 -22.24 10.59 -9.63
N VAL A 12 -22.15 10.39 -8.31
CA VAL A 12 -21.85 9.07 -7.72
C VAL A 12 -23.06 8.16 -7.94
N VAL A 13 -22.84 7.07 -8.66
CA VAL A 13 -23.89 6.07 -8.96
C VAL A 13 -23.71 4.79 -8.18
N ASP A 14 -22.50 4.47 -7.75
CA ASP A 14 -22.19 3.29 -6.97
C ASP A 14 -20.84 3.47 -6.22
N VAL A 15 -20.58 2.61 -5.24
CA VAL A 15 -19.32 2.56 -4.51
C VAL A 15 -18.85 1.12 -4.36
N THR A 16 -17.54 0.90 -4.51
CA THR A 16 -16.97 -0.44 -4.38
C THR A 16 -15.75 -0.47 -3.49
N ARG A 17 -15.56 -1.58 -2.77
CA ARG A 17 -14.30 -1.88 -2.09
C ARG A 17 -13.35 -2.58 -3.06
N PHE A 18 -12.05 -2.34 -2.89
CA PHE A 18 -11.00 -3.01 -3.68
C PHE A 18 -11.16 -4.53 -3.63
N VAL A 19 -11.25 -5.10 -2.42
CA VAL A 19 -11.35 -6.55 -2.22
C VAL A 19 -12.57 -7.18 -2.88
N GLU A 20 -13.69 -6.45 -2.96
CA GLU A 20 -14.93 -6.90 -3.62
C GLU A 20 -14.90 -6.78 -5.14
N SER A 21 -13.91 -6.06 -5.67
CA SER A 21 -13.68 -5.88 -7.10
C SER A 21 -12.53 -6.74 -7.63
N THR A 22 -11.66 -7.25 -6.74
CA THR A 22 -10.56 -8.13 -7.12
C THR A 22 -11.09 -9.40 -7.80
N PHE A 23 -10.58 -9.70 -9.00
CA PHE A 23 -10.98 -10.85 -9.82
C PHE A 23 -12.46 -10.88 -10.26
N GLN A 24 -13.17 -9.74 -10.20
CA GLN A 24 -14.59 -9.64 -10.59
C GLN A 24 -14.79 -9.04 -11.99
N ILE A 25 -14.17 -9.63 -13.02
CA ILE A 25 -14.24 -9.13 -14.40
C ILE A 25 -15.69 -9.01 -14.92
N GLN A 26 -16.60 -9.88 -14.46
CA GLN A 26 -18.00 -9.87 -14.89
C GLN A 26 -18.70 -8.54 -14.60
N LYS A 27 -18.34 -7.86 -13.50
CA LYS A 27 -18.89 -6.54 -13.15
C LYS A 27 -18.52 -5.47 -14.18
N LEU A 28 -17.31 -5.57 -14.76
CA LEU A 28 -16.84 -4.64 -15.79
C LEU A 28 -17.48 -4.93 -17.16
N ILE A 29 -17.71 -6.21 -17.48
CA ILE A 29 -18.37 -6.60 -18.73
C ILE A 29 -19.84 -6.13 -18.73
N SER A 30 -20.55 -6.25 -17.61
CA SER A 30 -21.97 -5.90 -17.52
C SER A 30 -22.23 -4.39 -17.47
N SER A 31 -21.36 -3.62 -16.81
CA SER A 31 -21.56 -2.18 -16.58
C SER A 31 -20.69 -1.27 -17.47
N GLY A 32 -19.75 -1.85 -18.22
CA GLY A 32 -18.70 -1.09 -18.90
C GLY A 32 -17.64 -0.55 -17.93
N ILE A 33 -16.62 0.13 -18.48
CA ILE A 33 -15.50 0.66 -17.69
C ILE A 33 -15.59 2.17 -17.43
N ASP A 34 -16.48 2.88 -18.13
CA ASP A 34 -16.51 4.33 -18.09
C ASP A 34 -16.75 4.89 -16.68
N ASN A 35 -17.66 4.27 -15.92
CA ASN A 35 -17.98 4.75 -14.58
C ASN A 35 -16.80 4.57 -13.61
N LEU A 36 -16.01 3.50 -13.79
CA LEU A 36 -14.77 3.27 -13.05
C LEU A 36 -13.71 4.30 -13.42
N ILE A 37 -13.50 4.56 -14.72
CA ILE A 37 -12.53 5.55 -15.18
C ILE A 37 -12.87 6.95 -14.65
N ARG A 38 -14.14 7.37 -14.73
CA ARG A 38 -14.58 8.66 -14.17
C ARG A 38 -14.38 8.72 -12.65
N GLY A 39 -14.64 7.61 -11.95
CA GLY A 39 -14.29 7.43 -10.55
C GLY A 39 -12.82 7.70 -10.27
N LEU A 40 -11.93 6.97 -10.94
CA LEU A 40 -10.47 7.10 -10.81
C LEU A 40 -9.95 8.51 -11.10
N LEU A 41 -10.51 9.20 -12.10
CA LEU A 41 -10.12 10.57 -12.43
C LEU A 41 -10.60 11.59 -11.40
N SER A 42 -11.71 11.31 -10.71
CA SER A 42 -12.32 12.23 -9.74
C SER A 42 -11.76 12.13 -8.32
N GLN A 43 -11.05 11.05 -8.00
CA GLN A 43 -10.59 10.76 -6.65
C GLN A 43 -9.08 10.97 -6.53
N PRO A 44 -8.59 11.64 -5.47
CA PRO A 44 -7.16 11.81 -5.27
C PRO A 44 -6.49 10.48 -4.93
N ALA A 45 -5.27 10.30 -5.43
CA ALA A 45 -4.40 9.22 -5.01
C ALA A 45 -4.06 9.33 -3.52
N ARG A 46 -3.85 8.19 -2.87
CA ARG A 46 -3.46 8.13 -1.47
C ARG A 46 -1.97 8.43 -1.31
N LEU A 47 -1.62 8.99 -0.16
CA LEU A 47 -0.22 9.18 0.21
C LEU A 47 0.47 7.82 0.39
N PRO A 48 1.73 7.67 -0.06
CA PRO A 48 2.43 6.39 -0.11
C PRO A 48 2.75 5.79 1.27
N GLN A 49 2.67 6.58 2.34
CA GLN A 49 3.07 6.16 3.69
C GLN A 49 2.11 5.14 4.34
N ARG A 50 0.92 4.91 3.77
CA ARG A 50 -0.11 4.03 4.34
C ARG A 50 -0.62 3.01 3.33
N ILE A 51 -0.49 1.75 3.69
CA ILE A 51 -1.10 0.62 2.97
C ILE A 51 -2.49 0.37 3.59
N THR A 52 -3.48 0.12 2.75
CA THR A 52 -4.88 -0.12 3.17
C THR A 52 -5.08 -1.51 3.77
N THR A 53 -5.97 -1.61 4.76
CA THR A 53 -6.42 -2.90 5.33
C THR A 53 -7.04 -3.82 4.29
N GLN A 54 -7.55 -3.27 3.18
CA GLN A 54 -8.08 -4.06 2.07
C GLN A 54 -7.04 -4.98 1.42
N VAL A 55 -5.75 -4.64 1.52
CA VAL A 55 -4.65 -5.44 0.96
C VAL A 55 -3.74 -6.09 2.00
N THR A 56 -3.82 -5.67 3.27
CA THR A 56 -3.03 -6.27 4.36
C THR A 56 -3.82 -7.26 5.22
N GLU A 57 -5.14 -7.10 5.33
CA GLU A 57 -5.98 -7.88 6.26
C GLU A 57 -7.15 -8.61 5.58
N LEU A 58 -7.66 -8.08 4.46
CA LEU A 58 -8.88 -8.60 3.84
C LEU A 58 -8.62 -9.33 2.51
N LEU A 59 -7.42 -9.20 1.93
CA LEU A 59 -7.13 -9.76 0.62
C LEU A 59 -7.15 -11.29 0.66
N GLY A 60 -7.73 -11.90 -0.38
CA GLY A 60 -7.87 -13.36 -0.46
C GLY A 60 -8.68 -13.96 0.69
N GLY A 61 -9.69 -13.23 1.20
CA GLY A 61 -10.45 -13.67 2.38
C GLY A 61 -9.67 -13.53 3.70
N GLY A 62 -8.68 -12.64 3.72
CA GLY A 62 -7.79 -12.41 4.87
C GLY A 62 -6.64 -13.40 4.99
N MET A 63 -6.39 -14.20 3.95
CA MET A 63 -5.25 -15.11 3.90
C MET A 63 -3.96 -14.45 3.39
N LEU A 64 -4.07 -13.27 2.76
CA LEU A 64 -2.94 -12.60 2.12
C LEU A 64 -2.71 -11.22 2.73
N ASP A 65 -1.45 -10.97 3.11
CA ASP A 65 -0.95 -9.65 3.48
C ASP A 65 0.07 -9.18 2.45
N MET A 66 -0.32 -8.21 1.62
CA MET A 66 0.55 -7.64 0.59
C MET A 66 1.79 -6.94 1.13
N ALA A 67 1.74 -6.38 2.35
CA ALA A 67 2.91 -5.75 2.95
C ALA A 67 3.96 -6.82 3.31
N SER A 68 3.52 -7.88 3.98
CA SER A 68 4.37 -9.03 4.32
C SER A 68 4.91 -9.75 3.07
N ILE A 69 4.07 -9.95 2.05
CA ILE A 69 4.48 -10.55 0.77
C ILE A 69 5.58 -9.73 0.08
N ASN A 70 5.47 -8.40 0.08
CA ASN A 70 6.48 -7.54 -0.54
C ASN A 70 7.83 -7.60 0.21
N ILE A 71 7.81 -7.71 1.55
CA ILE A 71 9.03 -7.92 2.34
C ILE A 71 9.67 -9.26 1.97
N MET A 72 8.89 -10.34 1.90
CA MET A 72 9.41 -11.67 1.52
C MET A 72 9.99 -11.67 0.10
N ARG A 73 9.26 -11.12 -0.88
CA ARG A 73 9.75 -11.00 -2.26
C ARG A 73 11.05 -10.21 -2.36
N GLY A 74 11.18 -9.14 -1.57
CA GLY A 74 12.43 -8.38 -1.49
C GLY A 74 13.60 -9.22 -0.99
N ARG A 75 13.38 -10.12 -0.02
CA ARG A 75 14.40 -11.05 0.49
C ARG A 75 14.74 -12.13 -0.54
N ASP A 76 13.74 -12.72 -1.17
CA ASP A 76 13.91 -13.76 -2.19
C ASP A 76 14.70 -13.24 -3.40
N HIS A 77 14.45 -11.99 -3.80
CA HIS A 77 15.18 -11.33 -4.89
C HIS A 77 16.49 -10.66 -4.43
N ALA A 78 16.88 -10.85 -3.17
CA ALA A 78 18.08 -10.28 -2.57
C ALA A 78 18.22 -8.76 -2.80
N PHE A 79 17.12 -8.02 -2.63
CA PHE A 79 17.17 -6.56 -2.72
C PHE A 79 18.17 -5.98 -1.72
N PRO A 80 19.08 -5.10 -2.17
CA PRO A 80 20.01 -4.41 -1.28
C PRO A 80 19.30 -3.65 -0.15
N THR A 81 20.04 -3.42 0.93
CA THR A 81 19.51 -2.68 2.08
C THR A 81 19.16 -1.24 1.69
N TYR A 82 18.28 -0.62 2.48
CA TYR A 82 17.91 0.78 2.28
C TYR A 82 19.14 1.72 2.21
N ASN A 83 20.15 1.50 3.08
CA ASN A 83 21.38 2.28 3.05
C ASN A 83 22.23 2.05 1.80
N HIS A 84 22.18 0.87 1.19
CA HIS A 84 22.84 0.62 -0.09
C HIS A 84 22.21 1.50 -1.17
N TYR A 85 20.88 1.53 -1.27
CA TYR A 85 20.16 2.40 -2.21
C TYR A 85 20.39 3.89 -1.94
N ARG A 86 20.47 4.32 -0.67
CA ARG A 86 20.83 5.70 -0.33
C ARG A 86 22.19 6.09 -0.89
N LYS A 87 23.22 5.27 -0.67
CA LYS A 87 24.56 5.51 -1.21
C LYS A 87 24.57 5.52 -2.73
N PHE A 88 23.87 4.57 -3.36
CA PHE A 88 23.71 4.52 -4.82
C PHE A 88 23.11 5.82 -5.37
N CYS A 89 22.14 6.41 -4.67
CA CYS A 89 21.54 7.70 -5.02
C CYS A 89 22.32 8.94 -4.52
N GLY A 90 23.55 8.79 -4.00
CA GLY A 90 24.38 9.90 -3.49
C GLY A 90 23.91 10.51 -2.16
N LEU A 91 23.04 9.81 -1.43
CA LEU A 91 22.53 10.24 -0.12
C LEU A 91 23.40 9.67 1.02
N GLN A 92 23.54 10.43 2.11
CA GLN A 92 24.24 9.96 3.31
C GLN A 92 23.51 8.77 3.93
N PRO A 93 24.22 7.72 4.38
CA PRO A 93 23.60 6.58 5.05
C PRO A 93 22.99 7.01 6.39
N ILE A 94 21.95 6.31 6.80
CA ILE A 94 21.27 6.48 8.09
C ILE A 94 21.92 5.50 9.06
N THR A 95 22.41 6.00 10.20
CA THR A 95 23.15 5.20 11.19
C THR A 95 22.42 5.12 12.54
N SER A 96 21.51 6.05 12.78
CA SER A 96 20.59 6.07 13.92
C SER A 96 19.15 6.20 13.43
N PHE A 97 18.21 5.68 14.21
CA PHE A 97 16.78 5.93 13.99
C PHE A 97 16.42 7.42 14.19
N ASP A 98 17.23 8.17 14.92
CA ASP A 98 17.06 9.62 15.08
C ASP A 98 17.46 10.40 13.82
N ASP A 99 18.25 9.81 12.91
CA ASP A 99 18.61 10.43 11.62
C ASP A 99 17.42 10.46 10.66
N VAL A 100 16.35 9.73 10.97
CA VAL A 100 15.12 9.68 10.18
C VAL A 100 14.09 10.60 10.81
N SER A 101 13.58 11.57 10.05
CA SER A 101 12.44 12.40 10.48
C SER A 101 11.16 11.55 10.51
N LEU A 102 11.00 10.76 11.56
CA LEU A 102 9.83 9.91 11.76
C LEU A 102 8.75 10.68 12.53
N TYR A 103 7.57 10.78 11.95
CA TYR A 103 6.37 11.23 12.67
C TYR A 103 6.12 10.28 13.86
N GLY A 104 5.65 10.82 15.00
CA GLY A 104 5.69 10.15 16.32
C GLY A 104 5.21 8.69 16.38
N ILE A 105 4.18 8.31 15.62
CA ILE A 105 3.70 6.91 15.53
C ILE A 105 4.72 6.01 14.85
N VAL A 106 5.35 6.47 13.77
CA VAL A 106 6.38 5.70 13.07
C VAL A 106 7.60 5.53 13.97
N ARG A 107 7.98 6.57 14.73
CA ARG A 107 9.05 6.48 15.73
C ARG A 107 8.74 5.44 16.82
N ALA A 108 7.49 5.38 17.29
CA ALA A 108 7.06 4.38 18.28
C ALA A 108 7.12 2.95 17.73
N ILE A 109 6.66 2.72 16.49
CA ILE A 109 6.74 1.40 15.84
C ILE A 109 8.19 0.96 15.66
N PHE A 110 9.07 1.86 15.21
CA PHE A 110 10.50 1.56 15.08
C PHE A 110 11.14 1.20 16.42
N ASN A 111 10.79 1.91 17.50
CA ASN A 111 11.26 1.58 18.83
C ASN A 111 10.73 0.24 19.33
N PHE A 112 9.50 -0.13 18.98
CA PHE A 112 8.93 -1.44 19.30
C PHE A 112 9.67 -2.57 18.55
N VAL A 113 9.85 -2.43 17.24
CA VAL A 113 10.61 -3.41 16.43
C VAL A 113 12.05 -3.57 16.94
N ARG A 114 12.70 -2.48 17.41
CA ARG A 114 14.03 -2.53 18.04
C ARG A 114 14.09 -3.41 19.30
N GLN A 115 13.01 -3.48 20.08
CA GLN A 115 12.97 -4.25 21.33
C GLN A 115 12.74 -5.74 21.08
N ASP A 116 12.17 -6.11 19.94
CA ASP A 116 11.98 -7.49 19.55
C ASP A 116 13.28 -8.09 18.99
N LYS A 117 14.06 -8.73 19.86
CA LYS A 117 15.31 -9.42 19.51
C LYS A 117 15.12 -10.61 18.55
N SER A 118 13.88 -11.02 18.26
CA SER A 118 13.58 -12.11 17.33
C SER A 118 13.60 -11.66 15.86
N MET A 119 13.38 -10.37 15.57
CA MET A 119 13.47 -9.79 14.23
C MET A 119 14.88 -9.24 13.98
N ARG A 120 15.84 -10.14 13.70
CA ARG A 120 17.13 -9.74 13.12
C ARG A 120 16.97 -9.57 11.61
N PHE A 121 17.13 -8.34 11.13
CA PHE A 121 17.34 -8.03 9.70
C PHE A 121 18.80 -8.25 9.31
#